data_AF-A0ABD5N8W7-F1
#
_entry.id   AF-A0ABD5N8W7-F1
#
_cell.length_a   1.000
_cell.length_b   1.000
_cell.length_c   1.000
_cell.angle_alpha   90.00
_cell.angle_beta   90.00
_cell.angle_gamma   90.00
#
_symmetry.space_group_name_H-M   'P 1'
#
loop_
_entity.id
_entity.type
_entity.pdbx_description
1 polymer ?
#
loop_
_entity_poly.entity_id
_entity_poly.type
_entity_poly.pdbx_seq_one_letter_code
_entity_poly.pdbx_strand_id
1 'polypeptide(L)' 'MIEYALMIAAIITAIASLYPKDLMKSVIIGTGIEGITLALLFHRLLAPDVALTQAIIASTILPAIFVITVYKTRRMEE' A
#
# COMPACT_ATOMS: atom_id res chain seq x y z
N MET A 1 -5.41 16.37 14.24
CA MET A 1 -4.46 17.03 13.30
C MET A 1 -3.61 16.01 12.53
N ILE A 2 -3.07 15.00 13.21
CA ILE A 2 -2.23 13.97 12.58
C ILE A 2 -3.02 13.00 11.70
N GLU A 3 -4.31 12.83 11.97
CA GLU A 3 -5.25 12.03 11.17
C GLU A 3 -5.37 12.61 9.76
N TYR A 4 -5.55 13.94 9.65
CA TYR A 4 -5.57 14.63 8.36
C TYR A 4 -4.26 14.48 7.60
N ALA A 5 -3.11 14.52 8.29
CA ALA A 5 -1.81 14.29 7.67
C ALA A 5 -1.69 12.85 7.13
N LEU A 6 -2.18 11.85 7.87
CA LEU A 6 -2.22 10.45 7.43
C LEU A 6 -3.16 10.25 6.24
N MET A 7 -4.32 10.92 6.23
CA MET A 7 -5.25 10.87 5.09
C MET A 7 -4.62 11.47 3.83
N ILE A 8 -3.96 12.63 3.96
CA ILE A 8 -3.23 13.25 2.85
C ILE A 8 -2.09 12.35 2.39
N ALA A 9 -1.33 11.76 3.31
CA ALA A 9 -0.27 10.82 2.98
C ALA A 9 -0.80 9.60 2.21
N ALA A 10 -1.92 9.01 2.64
CA ALA A 10 -2.56 7.89 1.95
C ALA A 10 -2.96 8.24 0.50
N ILE A 11 -3.55 9.43 0.30
CA ILE A 11 -3.91 9.92 -1.04
C ILE A 11 -2.65 10.12 -1.90
N ILE A 12 -1.60 10.73 -1.35
CA ILE A 12 -0.35 10.95 -2.06
C ILE A 12 0.29 9.62 -2.46
N THR A 13 0.33 8.64 -1.56
CA THR A 13 0.89 7.31 -1.85
C THR A 13 0.07 6.55 -2.89
N ALA A 14 -1.25 6.69 -2.86
CA ALA A 14 -2.13 6.11 -3.87
C ALA A 14 -1.87 6.71 -5.26
N ILE A 15 -1.77 8.04 -5.37
CA ILE A 15 -1.44 8.71 -6.63
C ILE A 15 -0.02 8.37 -7.08
N ALA A 16 0.94 8.33 -6.15
CA ALA A 16 2.33 8.00 -6.43
C ALA A 16 2.50 6.55 -6.92
N SER A 17 1.57 5.65 -6.59
CA SER A 17 1.61 4.26 -7.08
C SER A 17 1.27 4.13 -8.57
N LEU A 18 0.64 5.15 -9.17
CA LEU A 18 0.28 5.18 -10.60
C LEU A 18 1.39 5.71 -11.51
N TYR A 19 2.41 6.34 -10.95
CA TYR A 19 3.51 6.93 -11.72
C TYR A 19 4.59 5.94 -12.22
N PRO A 20 4.99 4.89 -11.47
CA PRO A 20 6.10 4.03 -11.87
C PRO A 20 5.70 3.12 -13.03
N LYS A 21 6.42 3.22 -14.15
CA LYS A 21 6.32 2.27 -15.28
C LYS A 21 6.76 0.85 -14.92
N ASP A 22 7.53 0.67 -13.84
CA ASP A 22 7.89 -0.66 -13.32
C ASP A 22 6.79 -1.12 -12.37
N LEU A 23 6.07 -2.16 -12.77
CA LEU A 23 4.96 -2.74 -12.03
C LEU A 23 5.41 -3.23 -10.64
N MET A 24 6.67 -3.65 -10.46
CA MET A 24 7.18 -4.01 -9.13
C MET A 24 7.23 -2.79 -8.20
N LYS A 25 7.61 -1.62 -8.72
CA LYS A 25 7.66 -0.38 -7.93
C LYS A 25 6.25 0.11 -7.61
N SER A 26 5.33 0.03 -8.58
CA SER A 26 3.91 0.34 -8.37
C SER A 26 3.32 -0.52 -7.25
N VAL A 27 3.60 -1.83 -7.26
CA VAL A 27 3.15 -2.76 -6.21
C VAL A 27 3.70 -2.38 -4.83
N ILE A 28 5.00 -2.11 -4.71
CA ILE A 28 5.60 -1.77 -3.40
C ILE A 28 5.00 -0.46 -2.84
N ILE A 29 4.82 0.56 -3.68
CA ILE A 29 4.29 1.85 -3.26
C ILE A 29 2.79 1.73 -2.92
N GLY A 30 2.02 1.09 -3.79
CA GLY A 30 0.56 1.01 -3.70
C GLY A 30 0.04 -0.03 -2.70
N THR A 31 0.80 -1.08 -2.39
CA THR A 31 0.36 -2.09 -1.42
C THR A 31 1.11 -2.00 -0.09
N GLY A 32 2.42 -1.71 -0.11
CA GLY A 32 3.23 -1.62 1.10
C GLY A 32 3.06 -0.27 1.80
N ILE A 33 3.51 0.82 1.16
CA ILE A 33 3.57 2.15 1.80
C ILE A 33 2.17 2.69 2.10
N GLU A 34 1.26 2.58 1.14
CA GLU A 34 -0.14 2.98 1.32
C GLU A 34 -0.83 2.17 2.43
N GLY A 35 -0.67 0.85 2.41
CA GLY A 35 -1.31 -0.02 3.41
C GLY A 35 -0.78 0.17 4.83
N ILE A 36 0.52 0.47 5.01
CA ILE A 36 1.08 0.87 6.30
C ILE A 36 0.49 2.21 6.77
N THR A 37 0.34 3.16 5.86
CA THR A 37 -0.25 4.48 6.17
C THR A 37 -1.70 4.32 6.63
N LEU A 38 -2.47 3.44 5.98
CA LEU A 38 -3.82 3.08 6.39
C LEU A 38 -3.86 2.34 7.74
N ALA A 39 -2.94 1.41 7.99
CA ALA A 39 -2.85 0.71 9.27
C ALA A 39 -2.59 1.70 10.44
N LEU A 40 -1.72 2.69 10.22
CA LEU A 40 -1.48 3.76 11.18
C LEU A 40 -2.72 4.64 11.39
N LEU A 41 -3.48 4.93 10.34
CA LEU A 41 -4.74 5.67 10.44
C LEU A 41 -5.79 4.88 11.25
N PHE A 42 -5.96 3.58 10.99
CA PHE A 42 -6.89 2.74 11.74
C PHE A 42 -6.51 2.61 13.22
N HIS A 43 -5.21 2.55 13.52
CA HIS A 43 -4.74 2.57 14.90
C HIS A 43 -5.14 3.89 15.61
N ARG A 44 -5.07 5.03 14.92
CA ARG A 44 -5.52 6.33 15.47
C ARG A 44 -7.03 6.44 15.60
N LEU A 45 -7.78 5.76 14.75
CA LEU A 45 -9.25 5.69 14.82
C LEU A 45 -9.76 4.75 15.92
N LEU A 46 -8.88 4.25 16.80
CA LEU A 46 -9.23 3.30 17.87
C LEU A 46 -9.76 1.96 17.33
N ALA A 47 -9.37 1.57 16.10
CA ALA A 47 -9.70 0.31 15.47
C ALA A 47 -8.46 -0.61 15.38
N PRO A 48 -7.95 -1.14 16.51
CA PRO A 48 -6.69 -1.90 16.56
C PRO A 48 -6.77 -3.23 15.78
N ASP A 49 -7.92 -3.89 15.78
CA ASP A 49 -8.11 -5.17 15.08
C ASP A 49 -7.99 -4.98 13.55
N VAL A 50 -8.58 -3.89 13.04
CA VAL A 50 -8.49 -3.50 11.62
C VAL A 50 -7.07 -3.05 11.28
N ALA A 51 -6.40 -2.33 12.18
CA ALA A 51 -5.02 -1.90 11.97
C ALA A 51 -4.05 -3.09 11.84
N LEU A 52 -4.18 -4.10 12.71
CA LEU A 52 -3.33 -5.29 12.69
C LEU A 52 -3.55 -6.12 11.42
N THR A 53 -4.81 -6.37 11.07
CA THR A 53 -5.16 -7.09 9.84
C THR A 53 -4.66 -6.36 8.60
N GLN A 54 -4.85 -5.04 8.53
CA GLN A 54 -4.36 -4.23 7.42
C GLN A 54 -2.84 -4.28 7.31
N ALA A 55 -2.10 -4.18 8.43
CA ALA A 55 -0.65 -4.24 8.41
C ALA A 55 -0.14 -5.57 7.82
N ILE A 56 -0.72 -6.72 8.24
CA ILE A 56 -0.32 -8.05 7.75
C ILE A 56 -0.66 -8.24 6.27
N ILE A 57 -1.87 -7.83 5.88
CA ILE A 57 -2.39 -7.99 4.52
C ILE A 57 -1.57 -7.13 3.54
N ALA A 58 -1.32 -5.87 3.90
CA ALA A 58 -0.55 -4.92 3.12
C ALA A 58 0.95 -5.23 3.04
N SER A 59 1.56 -5.75 4.12
CA SER A 59 3.01 -6.01 4.15
C SER A 59 3.40 -7.31 3.44
N THR A 60 2.53 -8.31 3.46
CA THR A 60 2.92 -9.69 3.12
C THR A 60 2.05 -10.27 2.03
N ILE A 61 0.71 -10.29 2.21
CA ILE A 61 -0.19 -11.06 1.34
C ILE A 61 -0.36 -10.39 -0.02
N LEU A 62 -0.77 -9.11 -0.05
CA LEU A 62 -0.92 -8.39 -1.32
C LEU A 62 0.40 -8.32 -2.09
N PRO A 63 1.52 -7.87 -1.50
CA PRO A 63 2.80 -7.81 -2.20
C PRO A 63 3.20 -9.17 -2.75
N ALA A 64 3.03 -10.26 -2.00
CA ALA A 64 3.37 -11.60 -2.48
C ALA A 64 2.56 -11.99 -3.72
N ILE A 65 1.23 -11.80 -3.68
CA ILE A 65 0.34 -12.12 -4.81
C ILE A 65 0.69 -11.27 -6.03
N PHE A 66 0.88 -9.96 -5.84
CA PHE A 66 1.21 -9.05 -6.93
C PHE A 66 2.61 -9.30 -7.50
N VAL A 67 3.60 -9.59 -6.65
CA VAL A 67 4.96 -9.94 -7.10
C VAL A 67 4.95 -11.23 -7.91
N ILE A 68 4.22 -12.27 -7.46
CA ILE A 68 4.06 -13.51 -8.24
C ILE A 68 3.37 -13.23 -9.58
N THR A 69 2.37 -12.37 -9.58
CA THR A 69 1.64 -11.99 -10.79
C THR A 69 2.56 -11.27 -11.77
N VAL A 70 3.27 -10.23 -11.32
CA VAL A 70 4.24 -9.47 -12.13
C VAL A 70 5.38 -10.36 -12.63
N TYR A 71 5.84 -11.31 -11.81
CA TYR A 71 6.87 -12.27 -12.20
C TYR A 71 6.41 -13.20 -13.32
N LYS A 72 5.12 -13.56 -13.34
CA LYS A 72 4.51 -14.38 -14.40
C LYS A 72 4.07 -13.58 -15.62
N THR A 73 4.06 -12.24 -15.54
CA THR A 73 3.63 -11.35 -16.62
C THR A 73 4.76 -10.41 -17.05
N ARG A 74 4.42 -9.26 -17.62
CA ARG A 74 5.40 -8.23 -18.00
C ARG A 74 5.67 -7.34 -16.79
N ARG A 75 6.91 -6.88 -16.66
CA ARG A 75 7.36 -6.04 -15.54
C ARG A 75 7.25 -4.53 -15.83
N MET A 76 7.34 -4.15 -17.10
CA MET A 76 7.29 -2.75 -17.53
C MET A 76 5.96 -2.51 -18.25
N GLU A 77 5.31 -1.40 -17.90
CA GLU A 77 4.22 -0.81 -18.67
C GLU A 77 4.77 -0.22 -19.98
N GLU A 78 4.15 -0.54 -21.12
CA GLU A 78 4.47 0.06 -22.43
C GLU A 78 3.88 1.48 -22.54
#